data_AF-A0A1F4W0I6-F1
#
_entry.id   AF-A0A1F4W0I6-F1
#
_cell.length_a   1.000
_cell.length_b   1.000
_cell.length_c   1.000
_cell.angle_alpha   90.00
_cell.angle_beta   90.00
_cell.angle_gamma   90.00
#
_symmetry.space_group_name_H-M   'P 1'
#
loop_
_entity.id
_entity.type
_entity.pdbx_description
1 polymer ?
#
loop_
_entity_poly.entity_id
_entity_poly.type
_entity_poly.pdbx_seq_one_letter_code
_entity_poly.pdbx_strand_id
1 'polypeptide(L)'
;MPRFLYAIVISALVLWSLFFYLLFKVPPYSILTIGLFLLVTFLTFGVSSSLLLYKVKSKKLKANVDRRLFFRKLSKWSFYMSFGIVGFAFLKAFSLLTYLTITLFLLLYGALYLIIKNR
;
A
#
# COMPACT_ATOMS: atom_id res chain seq x y z
N MET A 1 12.05 -1.42 -20.35
CA MET A 1 11.14 -1.93 -19.28
C MET A 1 9.88 -2.49 -19.93
N PRO A 2 9.23 -3.54 -19.37
CA PRO A 2 7.95 -4.01 -19.90
C PRO A 2 6.88 -2.92 -19.82
N ARG A 3 6.00 -2.83 -20.84
CA ARG A 3 5.00 -1.76 -21.02
C ARG A 3 4.12 -1.54 -19.79
N PHE A 4 3.78 -2.60 -19.04
CA PHE A 4 2.96 -2.51 -17.83
C PHE A 4 3.62 -1.70 -16.70
N LEU A 5 4.96 -1.66 -16.61
CA LEU A 5 5.63 -0.88 -15.56
C LEU A 5 5.53 0.62 -15.81
N TYR A 6 5.47 1.06 -17.07
CA TYR A 6 5.30 2.48 -17.39
C TYR A 6 3.96 3.00 -16.86
N ALA A 7 2.87 2.25 -17.06
CA ALA A 7 1.57 2.59 -16.52
C ALA A 7 1.59 2.71 -14.98
N ILE A 8 2.31 1.79 -14.31
CA ILE A 8 2.42 1.81 -12.85
C ILE A 8 3.24 3.01 -12.37
N VAL A 9 4.34 3.35 -13.04
CA VAL A 9 5.15 4.52 -12.71
C VAL A 9 4.35 5.81 -12.89
N ILE A 10 3.59 5.95 -13.99
CA ILE A 10 2.71 7.10 -14.20
C ILE A 10 1.65 7.17 -13.10
N SER A 11 1.00 6.05 -12.76
CA SER A 11 0.03 6.01 -11.68
C SER A 11 0.64 6.40 -10.33
N ALA A 12 1.90 6.01 -10.07
CA ALA A 12 2.61 6.38 -8.86
C ALA A 12 2.87 7.90 -8.80
N LEU A 13 3.27 8.52 -9.91
CA LEU A 13 3.46 9.96 -9.99
C LEU A 13 2.16 10.73 -9.72
N VAL A 14 1.04 10.29 -10.31
CA VAL A 14 -0.27 10.89 -10.06
C VAL A 14 -0.67 10.75 -8.59
N LEU A 15 -0.48 9.56 -8.01
CA LEU A 15 -0.76 9.29 -6.59
C LEU A 15 0.10 10.13 -5.65
N TRP A 16 1.38 10.35 -5.97
CA TRP A 16 2.26 11.22 -5.18
C TRP A 16 1.84 12.68 -5.27
N SER A 17 1.48 13.19 -6.45
CA SER A 17 0.95 14.55 -6.61
C SER A 17 -0.32 14.74 -5.80
N LEU A 18 -1.23 13.76 -5.83
CA LEU A 18 -2.49 13.81 -5.08
C LEU A 18 -2.25 13.70 -3.57
N PHE A 19 -1.30 12.86 -3.15
CA PHE A 19 -0.87 12.76 -1.75
C PHE A 19 -0.33 14.09 -1.23
N PHE A 20 0.59 14.75 -1.94
CA PHE A 20 1.12 16.05 -1.52
C PHE A 20 0.07 17.14 -1.55
N TYR A 21 -0.84 17.13 -2.53
CA TYR A 21 -1.96 18.05 -2.57
C TYR A 21 -2.83 17.92 -1.31
N LEU A 22 -3.22 16.70 -0.94
CA LEU A 22 -3.99 16.47 0.28
C LEU A 22 -3.21 16.83 1.55
N LEU A 23 -1.91 16.51 1.60
CA LEU A 23 -1.07 16.75 2.76
C LEU A 23 -0.90 18.25 3.08
N PHE A 24 -0.74 19.09 2.06
CA PHE A 24 -0.42 20.52 2.26
C PHE A 24 -1.60 21.46 2.06
N LYS A 25 -2.61 21.10 1.25
CA LYS A 25 -3.71 22.01 0.90
C LYS A 25 -5.04 21.66 1.53
N VAL A 26 -5.23 20.42 2.00
CA VAL A 26 -6.54 19.97 2.50
C VAL A 26 -6.48 19.77 4.01
N PRO A 27 -7.08 20.67 4.80
CA PRO A 27 -7.17 20.50 6.24
C PRO A 27 -8.09 19.32 6.61
N PRO A 28 -7.79 18.57 7.69
CA PRO A 28 -8.53 17.39 8.10
C PRO A 28 -9.80 17.74 8.88
N TYR A 29 -10.70 18.55 8.30
CA TYR A 29 -11.93 18.98 8.99
C TYR A 29 -13.07 17.95 8.96
N SER A 30 -13.00 16.95 8.07
CA SER A 30 -14.09 16.01 7.87
C SER A 30 -13.60 14.56 7.87
N ILE A 31 -14.47 13.65 8.29
CA ILE A 31 -14.23 12.20 8.21
C ILE A 31 -13.94 11.78 6.77
N LEU A 32 -14.61 12.40 5.80
CA LEU A 32 -14.41 12.12 4.37
C LEU A 32 -13.01 12.52 3.90
N THR A 33 -12.51 13.69 4.31
CA THR A 33 -11.16 14.14 3.92
C THR A 33 -10.07 13.29 4.58
N ILE A 34 -10.26 12.87 5.83
CA ILE A 34 -9.36 11.93 6.53
C ILE A 34 -9.37 10.56 5.84
N GLY A 35 -10.55 10.04 5.50
CA GLY A 35 -10.70 8.76 4.79
C GLY A 35 -10.05 8.78 3.42
N LEU A 36 -10.26 9.85 2.63
CA LEU A 36 -9.60 10.05 1.34
C LEU A 36 -8.08 10.12 1.50
N PHE A 37 -7.57 10.86 2.48
CA PHE A 37 -6.14 10.94 2.75
C PHE A 37 -5.54 9.57 3.08
N LEU A 38 -6.19 8.78 3.94
CA LEU A 38 -5.74 7.44 4.30
C LEU A 38 -5.76 6.48 3.10
N LEU A 39 -6.80 6.54 2.27
CA LEU A 39 -6.91 5.73 1.05
C LEU A 39 -5.78 6.07 0.07
N VAL A 40 -5.55 7.36 -0.18
CA VAL A 40 -4.49 7.82 -1.07
C VAL A 40 -3.12 7.42 -0.52
N THR A 41 -2.92 7.55 0.79
CA THR A 41 -1.70 7.09 1.47
C THR A 41 -1.49 5.58 1.27
N PHE A 42 -2.53 4.78 1.46
CA PHE A 42 -2.48 3.33 1.26
C PHE A 42 -2.05 2.96 -0.16
N LEU A 43 -2.63 3.60 -1.17
CA LEU A 43 -2.28 3.38 -2.57
C LEU A 43 -0.86 3.86 -2.87
N THR A 44 -0.48 5.06 -2.44
CA THR A 44 0.85 5.65 -2.70
C THR A 44 1.95 4.80 -2.11
N PHE A 45 1.83 4.39 -0.84
CA PHE A 45 2.81 3.52 -0.18
C PHE A 45 2.80 2.10 -0.74
N GLY A 46 1.64 1.54 -1.07
CA GLY A 46 1.51 0.21 -1.70
C GLY A 46 2.19 0.15 -3.06
N VAL A 47 1.90 1.12 -3.94
CA VAL A 47 2.51 1.21 -5.28
C VAL A 47 4.00 1.52 -5.19
N SER A 48 4.41 2.48 -4.35
CA SER A 48 5.83 2.86 -4.23
C SER A 48 6.69 1.72 -3.68
N SER A 49 6.23 1.05 -2.62
CA SER A 49 6.94 -0.12 -2.09
C SER A 49 6.99 -1.27 -3.10
N SER A 50 5.94 -1.47 -3.90
CA SER A 50 5.94 -2.51 -4.95
C SER A 50 6.96 -2.23 -6.06
N LEU A 51 7.10 -0.97 -6.47
CA LEU A 51 8.08 -0.55 -7.47
C LEU A 51 9.51 -0.66 -6.94
N LEU A 52 9.74 -0.25 -5.68
CA LEU A 52 11.05 -0.38 -5.03
C LEU A 52 11.47 -1.84 -4.89
N LEU A 53 10.59 -2.70 -4.36
CA LEU A 53 10.86 -4.12 -4.22
C LEU A 53 11.09 -4.79 -5.59
N TYR A 54 10.33 -4.40 -6.61
CA TYR A 54 10.56 -4.88 -7.96
C TYR A 54 11.93 -4.43 -8.49
N LYS A 55 12.33 -3.17 -8.33
CA LYS A 55 13.64 -2.68 -8.77
C LYS A 55 14.80 -3.39 -8.07
N VAL A 56 14.67 -3.66 -6.77
CA VAL A 56 15.70 -4.36 -5.99
C VAL A 56 15.79 -5.84 -6.38
N LYS A 57 14.65 -6.55 -6.45
CA LYS A 57 14.64 -8.00 -6.70
C LYS A 57 14.72 -8.38 -8.18
N SER A 58 14.35 -7.49 -9.10
CA SER A 58 14.47 -7.74 -10.55
C SER A 58 15.91 -7.86 -11.04
N LYS A 59 16.89 -7.31 -10.30
CA LYS A 59 18.31 -7.51 -10.59
C LYS A 59 18.76 -8.97 -10.49
N LYS A 60 18.04 -9.79 -9.72
CA LYS A 60 18.33 -11.20 -9.48
C LYS A 60 17.37 -12.13 -10.26
N LEU A 61 16.54 -11.59 -11.15
CA LEU A 61 15.58 -12.40 -11.91
C LEU A 61 16.31 -13.19 -13.01
N LYS A 62 16.07 -14.51 -13.05
CA LYS A 62 16.45 -15.35 -14.19
C LYS A 62 15.66 -14.93 -15.43
N ALA A 63 16.26 -15.07 -16.62
CA ALA A 63 15.67 -14.62 -17.90
C ALA A 63 14.28 -15.21 -18.21
N ASN A 64 13.99 -16.43 -17.74
CA ASN A 64 12.75 -17.17 -18.05
C ASN A 64 11.58 -16.92 -17.07
N VAL A 65 11.72 -16.00 -16.11
CA VAL A 65 10.64 -15.73 -15.14
C VAL A 65 9.67 -14.70 -15.72
N ASP A 66 8.38 -15.02 -15.70
CA ASP A 66 7.33 -14.07 -16.07
C ASP A 66 7.32 -12.87 -15.12
N ARG A 67 7.76 -11.72 -15.65
CA ARG A 67 7.91 -10.46 -14.91
C ARG A 67 6.58 -9.94 -14.39
N ARG A 68 5.45 -10.24 -15.05
CA ARG A 68 4.12 -9.77 -14.63
C ARG A 68 3.64 -10.54 -13.40
N LEU A 69 3.78 -11.86 -13.39
CA LEU A 69 3.46 -12.70 -12.24
C LEU A 69 4.37 -12.38 -11.05
N PHE A 70 5.67 -12.15 -11.32
CA PHE A 70 6.62 -11.74 -10.29
C PHE A 70 6.24 -10.40 -9.65
N PHE A 71 5.92 -9.38 -10.46
CA PHE A 71 5.47 -8.09 -9.97
C PHE A 71 4.18 -8.23 -9.14
N ARG A 72 3.21 -9.03 -9.60
CA ARG A 72 1.95 -9.25 -8.89
C ARG A 72 2.16 -9.87 -7.51
N LYS A 73 3.07 -10.85 -7.40
CA LYS A 73 3.45 -11.43 -6.10
C LYS A 73 4.06 -10.39 -5.16
N LEU A 74 4.99 -9.56 -5.64
CA LEU A 74 5.58 -8.50 -4.82
C LEU A 74 4.56 -7.45 -4.42
N SER A 75 3.68 -7.06 -5.34
CA SER A 75 2.61 -6.08 -5.09
C SER A 75 1.69 -6.54 -3.96
N LYS A 76 1.29 -7.82 -3.90
CA LYS A 76 0.50 -8.35 -2.77
C LYS A 76 1.18 -8.07 -1.41
N TRP A 77 2.47 -8.39 -1.29
CA TRP A 77 3.23 -8.16 -0.06
C TRP A 77 3.42 -6.68 0.25
N SER A 78 3.63 -5.84 -0.75
CA SER A 78 3.71 -4.39 -0.61
C SER A 78 2.42 -3.78 -0.09
N PHE A 79 1.27 -4.17 -0.64
CA PHE A 79 -0.03 -3.71 -0.17
C PHE A 79 -0.37 -4.24 1.22
N TYR A 80 0.05 -5.46 1.56
CA TYR A 80 -0.07 -5.98 2.92
C TYR A 80 0.71 -5.14 3.94
N MET A 81 1.95 -4.77 3.64
CA MET A 81 2.74 -3.90 4.51
C MET A 81 2.11 -2.50 4.63
N SER A 82 1.65 -1.94 3.50
CA SER A 82 0.93 -0.66 3.47
C SER A 82 -0.34 -0.70 4.32
N PHE A 83 -1.09 -1.80 4.26
CA PHE A 83 -2.31 -2.00 5.05
C PHE A 83 -2.02 -1.97 6.56
N GLY A 84 -0.93 -2.58 7.02
CA GLY A 84 -0.54 -2.55 8.43
C GLY A 84 -0.28 -1.11 8.92
N ILE A 85 0.51 -0.35 8.15
CA ILE A 85 0.86 1.04 8.50
C ILE A 85 -0.36 1.95 8.47
N VAL A 86 -1.14 1.91 7.38
CA VAL A 86 -2.31 2.78 7.21
C VAL A 86 -3.44 2.37 8.14
N GLY A 87 -3.65 1.07 8.37
CA GLY A 87 -4.64 0.58 9.31
C GLY A 87 -4.34 1.00 10.75
N PHE A 88 -3.07 0.98 11.16
CA PHE A 88 -2.67 1.52 12.46
C PHE A 88 -2.87 3.04 12.53
N ALA A 89 -2.51 3.77 11.47
CA ALA A 89 -2.75 5.21 11.37
C ALA A 89 -4.25 5.56 11.43
N PHE A 90 -5.11 4.74 10.81
CA PHE A 90 -6.55 4.85 10.88
C PHE A 90 -7.05 4.70 12.32
N LEU A 91 -6.65 3.63 13.02
CA LEU A 91 -7.05 3.45 14.42
C LEU A 91 -6.64 4.62 15.31
N LYS A 92 -5.43 5.16 15.09
CA LYS A 92 -4.94 6.34 15.79
C LYS A 92 -5.74 7.60 15.45
N ALA A 93 -6.04 7.83 14.17
CA ALA A 93 -6.74 9.04 13.71
C ALA A 93 -8.16 9.14 14.28
N PHE A 94 -8.85 8.02 14.48
CA PHE A 94 -10.20 7.98 15.02
C PHE A 94 -10.24 7.76 16.55
N SER A 95 -9.09 7.81 17.23
CA SER A 95 -8.97 7.52 18.67
C SER A 95 -9.55 6.15 19.07
N LEU A 96 -9.55 5.20 18.13
CA LEU A 96 -10.03 3.83 18.31
C LEU A 96 -8.91 2.91 18.83
N LEU A 97 -7.93 3.44 19.57
CA LEU A 97 -6.83 2.68 20.15
C LEU A 97 -7.23 2.07 21.49
N THR A 98 -8.18 1.16 21.46
CA THR A 98 -8.58 0.33 22.60
C THR A 98 -7.90 -1.03 22.50
N TYR A 99 -7.69 -1.71 23.62
CA TYR A 99 -7.15 -3.08 23.61
C TYR A 99 -7.92 -4.01 22.66
N LEU A 100 -9.26 -3.96 22.71
CA LEU A 100 -10.13 -4.78 21.86
C LEU A 100 -9.94 -4.52 20.36
N THR A 101 -9.89 -3.25 19.93
CA THR A 101 -9.73 -2.89 18.53
C THR A 101 -8.33 -3.20 18.00
N ILE A 102 -7.30 -3.09 18.85
CA ILE A 102 -5.94 -3.50 18.53
C ILE A 102 -5.88 -5.02 18.31
N THR A 103 -6.48 -5.82 19.21
CA THR A 103 -6.52 -7.28 19.08
C THR A 103 -7.28 -7.70 17.82
N LEU A 104 -8.44 -7.08 17.55
CA LEU A 104 -9.20 -7.35 16.32
C LEU A 104 -8.42 -6.97 15.06
N PHE A 105 -7.71 -5.84 15.08
CA PHE A 105 -6.88 -5.40 13.96
C PHE A 105 -5.71 -6.37 13.72
N LEU A 106 -5.05 -6.84 14.77
CA LEU A 106 -3.99 -7.85 14.67
C LEU A 106 -4.51 -9.18 14.14
N LEU A 107 -5.70 -9.62 14.56
CA LEU A 107 -6.35 -10.81 14.03
C LEU A 107 -6.67 -10.65 12.54
N LEU A 108 -7.23 -9.52 12.13
CA LEU A 108 -7.51 -9.22 10.74
C LEU A 108 -6.23 -9.14 9.90
N TYR A 109 -5.18 -8.51 10.43
CA TYR A 109 -3.86 -8.46 9.81
C TYR A 109 -3.27 -9.86 9.62
N GLY A 110 -3.32 -10.71 10.66
CA GLY A 110 -2.90 -12.12 10.58
C GLY A 110 -3.72 -12.95 9.59
N ALA A 111 -5.04 -12.74 9.53
CA ALA A 111 -5.91 -13.42 8.57
C ALA A 111 -5.55 -13.04 7.12
N LEU A 112 -5.31 -11.76 6.86
CA LEU A 112 -4.86 -11.29 5.54
C LEU A 112 -3.51 -11.90 5.15
N TYR A 113 -2.58 -12.06 6.10
CA TYR A 113 -1.32 -12.75 5.86
C TYR A 113 -1.52 -14.19 5.38
N LEU A 114 -2.39 -14.96 6.05
CA LEU A 114 -2.68 -16.34 5.67
C LEU A 114 -3.29 -16.43 4.27
N ILE A 115 -4.23 -15.53 3.94
CA ILE A 115 -4.85 -15.46 2.61
C ILE A 115 -3.81 -15.15 1.52
N ILE A 116 -2.91 -14.20 1.78
CA ILE A 116 -1.86 -13.81 0.83
C ILE A 116 -0.80 -14.91 0.67
N LYS A 117 -0.47 -15.63 1.76
CA LYS A 117 0.50 -16.73 1.72
C LYS A 117 -0.03 -17.93 0.93
N ASN A 118 -1.32 -18.25 1.04
CA ASN A 118 -1.95 -19.38 0.35
C ASN A 118 -2.33 -19.10 -1.12
N ARG A 119 -2.24 -17.86 -1.62
CA ARG A 119 -2.59 -17.47 -3.02
C ARG A 119 -1.42 -16.91 -3.81
#